data_AF-J0YSL8-F1
#
_entry.id   AF-J0YSL8-F1
#
_cell.length_a   1.000
_cell.length_b   1.000
_cell.length_c   1.000
_cell.angle_alpha   90.00
_cell.angle_beta   90.00
_cell.angle_gamma   90.00
#
_symmetry.space_group_name_H-M   'P 1'
#
loop_
_entity.id
_entity.type
_entity.pdbx_description
1 polymer ?
#
loop_
_entity_poly.entity_id
_entity_poly.type
_entity_poly.pdbx_seq_one_letter_code
_entity_poly.pdbx_strand_id
1 'polypeptide(L)' 'MVMCVLLCLVGCAANRVISCGGWLPIYLDQQDVAVISPNLARDILKHNKQGAHLCGWRHDETRK' A
#
# COMPACT_ATOMS: atom_id res chain seq x y z
N MET A 1 10.31 31.58 11.30
CA MET A 1 10.13 31.09 9.92
C MET A 1 10.86 29.78 9.67
N VAL A 2 12.14 29.64 10.06
CA VAL A 2 12.93 28.39 9.88
C VAL A 2 12.29 27.15 10.54
N MET A 3 11.76 27.29 11.75
CA MET A 3 11.08 26.18 12.45
C MET A 3 9.81 25.68 11.73
N CYS A 4 9.02 26.58 11.13
CA CYS A 4 7.84 26.17 10.36
C CYS A 4 8.22 25.41 9.09
N VAL A 5 9.29 25.83 8.40
CA VAL A 5 9.78 25.13 7.20
C VAL A 5 10.25 23.72 7.55
N LEU A 6 10.97 23.56 8.67
CA LEU A 6 11.40 22.25 9.18
C LEU A 6 10.22 21.34 9.54
N LEU A 7 9.16 21.88 10.16
CA LEU A 7 7.93 21.13 10.49
C LEU A 7 7.16 20.66 9.24
N CYS A 8 7.09 21.48 8.19
CA CYS A 8 6.47 21.07 6.91
C CYS A 8 7.28 19.98 6.19
N LEU A 9 8.61 20.02 6.31
CA LEU A 9 9.52 19.02 5.70
C LEU A 9 9.42 17.66 6.39
N VAL A 10 9.35 17.61 7.74
CA VAL A 10 9.10 16.35 8.46
C VAL A 10 7.70 15.80 8.17
N GLY A 11 6.71 16.67 8.00
CA GLY A 11 5.36 16.26 7.56
C GLY A 11 5.37 15.60 6.18
N CYS A 12 6.10 16.15 5.19
CA CYS A 12 6.20 15.55 3.86
C CYS A 12 6.96 14.21 3.84
N ALA A 13 8.05 14.09 4.59
CA ALA A 13 8.83 12.86 4.66
C ALA A 13 8.10 11.76 5.47
N ALA A 14 7.52 12.13 6.62
CA ALA A 14 6.74 11.21 7.45
C ALA A 14 5.43 10.81 6.76
N ASN A 15 4.80 11.68 5.96
CA ASN A 15 3.61 11.30 5.20
C ASN A 15 3.89 10.13 4.27
N ARG A 16 5.06 10.02 3.63
CA ARG A 16 5.37 8.85 2.79
C ARG A 16 5.45 7.55 3.61
N VAL A 17 6.03 7.60 4.80
CA VAL A 17 6.24 6.41 5.65
C VAL A 17 4.95 6.01 6.38
N ILE A 18 4.22 6.97 6.95
CA ILE A 18 2.95 6.75 7.66
C ILE A 18 1.82 6.42 6.66
N SER A 19 1.80 7.04 5.48
CA SER A 19 0.77 6.78 4.46
C SER A 19 0.82 5.34 3.97
N CYS A 20 2.01 4.76 3.80
CA CYS A 20 2.14 3.41 3.26
C CYS A 20 1.79 2.30 4.26
N GLY A 21 1.73 2.60 5.56
CA GLY A 21 1.24 1.63 6.55
C GLY A 21 -0.21 1.20 6.30
N GLY A 22 -1.06 2.13 5.87
CA GLY A 22 -2.45 1.84 5.49
C GLY A 22 -2.60 1.19 4.12
N TRP A 23 -1.52 1.12 3.34
CA TRP A 23 -1.57 0.56 1.99
C TRP A 23 -1.03 -0.85 1.91
N LEU A 24 -0.38 -1.43 2.92
CA LEU A 24 0.30 -2.74 2.87
C LEU A 24 -0.39 -3.82 2.00
N PRO A 25 0.36 -4.57 1.18
CA PRO A 25 -0.24 -5.52 0.23
C PRO A 25 -1.04 -6.61 0.94
N ILE A 26 -2.26 -6.85 0.44
CA ILE A 26 -3.12 -7.93 0.91
C ILE A 26 -2.93 -9.14 0.00
N TYR A 27 -2.37 -10.22 0.53
CA TYR A 27 -2.27 -11.50 -0.17
C TYR A 27 -3.24 -12.48 0.46
N LEU A 28 -3.97 -13.19 -0.40
CA LEU A 28 -4.89 -14.24 0.01
C LEU A 28 -4.22 -15.60 -0.20
N ASP A 29 -4.52 -16.53 0.70
CA ASP A 29 -4.19 -17.92 0.46
C ASP A 29 -5.24 -18.59 -0.46
N GLN A 30 -4.97 -19.84 -0.84
CA GLN A 30 -5.85 -20.55 -1.76
C GLN A 30 -7.23 -20.85 -1.18
N GLN A 31 -7.36 -20.95 0.14
CA GLN A 31 -8.62 -21.21 0.82
C GLN A 31 -9.47 -19.95 0.80
N ASP A 32 -8.89 -18.80 1.13
CA ASP A 32 -9.54 -17.48 1.11
C ASP A 32 -10.09 -17.14 -0.28
N VAL A 33 -9.30 -17.41 -1.33
CA VAL A 33 -9.71 -17.18 -2.73
C VAL A 33 -11.02 -17.91 -3.07
N ALA A 34 -11.27 -19.08 -2.48
CA ALA A 34 -12.47 -19.87 -2.75
C ALA A 34 -13.73 -19.35 -2.04
N VAL A 35 -13.58 -18.55 -0.97
CA VAL A 35 -14.69 -18.10 -0.12
C VAL A 35 -15.05 -16.62 -0.32
N ILE A 36 -14.12 -15.80 -0.82
CA ILE A 36 -14.39 -14.37 -1.02
C ILE A 36 -15.34 -14.11 -2.19
N SER A 37 -16.11 -13.03 -2.08
CA SER A 37 -16.95 -12.59 -3.19
C SER A 37 -16.12 -11.98 -4.34
N PRO A 38 -16.60 -12.03 -5.59
CA PRO A 38 -15.94 -11.38 -6.72
C PRO A 38 -15.75 -9.87 -6.55
N ASN A 39 -16.63 -9.20 -5.79
CA ASN A 39 -16.52 -7.77 -5.52
C ASN A 39 -15.37 -7.49 -4.55
N LEU A 40 -15.26 -8.28 -3.48
CA LEU A 40 -14.14 -8.18 -2.55
C LEU A 40 -12.81 -8.46 -3.24
N ALA A 41 -12.76 -9.45 -4.14
CA ALA A 41 -11.57 -9.72 -4.95
C ALA A 41 -11.14 -8.49 -5.77
N ARG A 42 -12.10 -7.82 -6.42
CA ARG A 42 -11.83 -6.60 -7.20
C ARG A 42 -11.33 -5.46 -6.32
N ASP A 43 -11.89 -5.30 -5.13
CA ASP A 43 -11.51 -4.22 -4.23
C ASP A 43 -10.13 -4.45 -3.63
N ILE A 44 -9.76 -5.70 -3.31
CA ILE A 44 -8.40 -6.08 -2.91
C ILE A 44 -7.40 -5.78 -4.05
N LEU A 45 -7.73 -6.14 -5.28
CA LEU A 45 -6.88 -5.84 -6.44
C LEU A 45 -6.68 -4.33 -6.66
N LYS A 46 -7.75 -3.54 -6.54
CA LYS A 46 -7.68 -2.06 -6.62
C LYS A 46 -6.81 -1.49 -5.50
N HIS A 47 -7.01 -1.96 -4.27
CA HIS A 47 -6.22 -1.57 -3.12
C HIS A 47 -4.73 -1.83 -3.35
N ASN A 48 -4.36 -3.05 -3.74
CA ASN A 48 -2.97 -3.43 -3.96
C ASN A 48 -2.34 -2.66 -5.13
N LYS A 49 -3.08 -2.40 -6.21
CA LYS A 49 -2.59 -1.59 -7.33
C LYS A 49 -2.31 -0.15 -6.90
N GLN A 50 -3.20 0.42 -6.08
CA GLN A 50 -3.05 1.77 -5.55
C GLN A 50 -1.85 1.85 -4.58
N GLY A 51 -1.73 0.88 -3.66
CA GLY A 51 -0.57 0.77 -2.78
C GLY A 51 0.74 0.61 -3.55
N ALA A 52 0.79 -0.25 -4.56
CA ALA A 52 1.98 -0.41 -5.41
C ALA A 52 2.38 0.90 -6.12
N HIS A 53 1.40 1.66 -6.62
CA HIS A 53 1.64 2.94 -7.28
C HIS A 53 2.12 4.03 -6.31
N LEU A 54 1.47 4.16 -5.14
CA LEU A 54 1.77 5.21 -4.16
C LEU A 54 3.03 4.92 -3.35
N CYS A 55 3.26 3.66 -3.02
CA CYS A 55 4.31 3.20 -2.11
C CYS A 55 5.48 2.50 -2.80
N GLY A 56 5.45 2.41 -4.14
CA GLY A 56 6.57 1.91 -4.93
C GLY A 56 6.93 0.46 -4.66
N TRP A 57 5.92 -0.38 -4.38
CA TRP A 57 6.19 -1.80 -4.13
C TRP A 57 6.82 -2.45 -5.34
N ARG A 58 7.89 -3.19 -5.10
CA ARG A 58 8.46 -4.08 -6.09
C ARG A 58 7.65 -5.36 -6.03
N HIS A 59 7.01 -5.73 -7.14
CA HIS A 59 6.54 -7.10 -7.28
C HIS A 59 7.81 -7.95 -7.33
N ASP A 60 8.10 -8.71 -6.27
CA ASP A 60 9.12 -9.74 -6.37
C ASP A 60 8.61 -10.76 -7.40
N GLU A 61 9.06 -10.62 -8.65
CA GLU A 61 8.87 -11.57 -9.74
C GLU A 61 9.69 -12.87 -9.54
N THR A 62 9.90 -13.28 -8.28
CA THR A 62 10.64 -14.49 -7.94
C THR A 62 9.86 -15.34 -6.97
N ARG A 63 8.82 -15.99 -7.51
CA ARG A 63 8.51 -17.36 -7.11
C ARG A 63 8.72 -18.23 -8.36
N LYS A 64 9.97 -18.65 -8.57
CA LYS A 64 10.28 -19.84 -9.38
C LYS A 64 9.78 -21.08 -8.64
#